data_AF-A0A5C0AYX3-F1
#
_entry.id   AF-A0A5C0AYX3-F1
#
_cell.length_a   1.000
_cell.length_b   1.000
_cell.length_c   1.000
_cell.angle_alpha   90.00
_cell.angle_beta   90.00
_cell.angle_gamma   90.00
#
_symmetry.space_group_name_H-M   'P 1'
#
loop_
_entity.id
_entity.type
_entity.pdbx_description
1 polymer ?
#
loop_
_entity_poly.entity_id
_entity_poly.type
_entity_poly.pdbx_seq_one_letter_code
_entity_poly.pdbx_strand_id
1 'polypeptide(L)'
;MKKLLFLIALAVCVLIGAYLIFKRHDPAQDAPRKIEVGMRMTVNDLIERNRLDMGPRVPQGYVIDVDKLGDVMPMYFDDNWITLHLLDGDQIFDLPPGRTLQISQNAGRVIGLSFRPFAQPRPLSDMQAYVTDLIASLERKGWQRTSSSKIPAGPEDFDVGAKSVFGAMRSPSGSELTMTLRDYGLAPKHESFIIVPDPTHKPAQRSQTYLLEIDVGDGRTEGYAELVYPRRIFETGDKNHALPLRRWIEAPDWTPEKAGMVPTTAEERAKPDASDWKMPPISQR
;
A
#
# COMPACT_ATOMS: atom_id res chain seq x y z
N MET A 1 56.88 18.65 -8.73
CA MET A 1 55.94 19.12 -7.68
C MET A 1 54.64 19.70 -8.26
N LYS A 2 54.66 20.74 -9.12
CA LYS A 2 53.43 21.38 -9.65
C LYS A 2 52.47 20.41 -10.39
N LYS A 3 53.00 19.51 -11.22
CA LYS A 3 52.18 18.50 -11.95
C LYS A 3 51.51 17.47 -11.02
N LEU A 4 52.18 17.10 -9.93
CA LEU A 4 51.65 16.17 -8.93
C LEU A 4 50.50 16.80 -8.12
N LEU A 5 50.66 18.05 -7.70
CA LEU A 5 49.61 18.82 -7.03
C LEU A 5 48.36 19.00 -7.90
N PHE A 6 48.56 19.23 -9.20
CA PHE A 6 47.44 19.35 -10.15
C PHE A 6 46.68 18.02 -10.32
N LEU A 7 47.40 16.89 -10.41
CA LEU A 7 46.77 15.56 -10.49
C LEU A 7 46.00 15.20 -9.21
N ILE A 8 46.54 15.54 -8.04
CA ILE A 8 45.84 15.33 -6.76
C ILE A 8 44.57 16.19 -6.69
N ALA A 9 44.65 17.47 -7.06
CA ALA A 9 43.48 18.34 -7.08
C ALA A 9 42.39 17.85 -8.05
N LEU A 10 42.78 17.36 -9.24
CA LEU A 10 41.86 16.79 -10.21
C LEU A 10 41.20 15.51 -9.65
N ALA A 11 41.98 14.62 -9.04
CA ALA A 11 41.45 13.39 -8.43
C ALA A 11 40.46 13.72 -7.29
N VAL A 12 40.77 14.70 -6.44
CA VAL A 12 39.88 15.15 -5.37
C VAL A 12 38.59 15.76 -5.93
N CYS A 13 38.67 16.60 -6.98
CA CYS A 13 37.48 17.16 -7.63
C CYS A 13 36.61 16.10 -8.30
N VAL A 14 37.21 15.09 -8.94
CA VAL A 14 36.47 13.96 -9.53
C VAL A 14 35.82 13.11 -8.44
N LEU A 15 36.52 12.85 -7.33
CA LEU A 15 35.97 12.11 -6.19
C LEU A 15 34.86 12.88 -5.47
N ILE A 16 34.98 14.20 -5.30
CA ILE A 16 33.93 15.05 -4.73
C ILE A 16 32.74 15.14 -5.70
N GLY A 17 32.99 15.33 -7.00
CA GLY A 17 31.95 15.35 -8.02
C GLY A 17 31.17 14.04 -8.09
N ALA A 18 31.88 12.90 -8.08
CA ALA A 18 31.27 11.58 -7.99
C ALA A 18 30.52 11.41 -6.66
N TYR A 19 31.12 11.77 -5.53
CA TYR A 19 30.48 11.69 -4.22
C TYR A 19 29.17 12.51 -4.15
N LEU A 20 29.13 13.71 -4.74
CA LEU A 20 27.92 14.54 -4.79
C LEU A 20 26.85 13.99 -5.74
N ILE A 21 27.24 13.40 -6.87
CA ILE A 21 26.32 12.72 -7.80
C ILE A 21 25.75 11.44 -7.17
N PHE A 22 26.55 10.74 -6.35
CA PHE A 22 26.16 9.50 -5.67
C PHE A 22 25.61 9.71 -4.26
N LYS A 23 25.63 10.94 -3.72
CA LYS A 23 24.95 11.28 -2.47
C LYS A 23 23.45 11.31 -2.74
N ARG A 24 22.87 10.13 -2.76
CA ARG A 24 21.44 9.92 -2.88
C ARG A 24 20.77 10.57 -1.68
N HIS A 25 19.86 11.50 -1.94
CA HIS A 25 19.02 12.10 -0.91
C HIS A 25 18.22 10.97 -0.26
N ASP A 26 18.40 10.76 1.05
CA ASP A 26 17.55 9.84 1.81
C ASP A 26 16.34 10.64 2.29
N PRO A 27 15.11 10.34 1.82
CA PRO A 27 13.92 11.09 2.20
C PRO A 27 13.67 11.12 3.72
N ALA A 28 14.21 10.14 4.46
CA ALA A 28 14.12 10.10 5.92
C ALA A 28 14.93 11.21 6.63
N GLN A 29 15.75 11.97 5.90
CA GLN A 29 16.47 13.14 6.43
C GLN A 29 15.60 14.40 6.49
N ASP A 30 14.46 14.42 5.79
CA ASP A 30 13.52 15.52 5.79
C ASP A 30 12.34 15.26 6.75
N ALA A 31 11.48 16.27 6.91
CA ALA A 31 10.19 16.09 7.58
C ALA A 31 9.31 15.13 6.75
N PRO A 32 8.68 14.12 7.38
CA PRO A 32 7.83 13.18 6.66
C PRO A 32 6.59 13.89 6.09
N ARG A 33 6.21 13.50 4.87
CA ARG A 33 4.94 13.95 4.28
C ARG A 33 3.80 13.24 4.98
N LYS A 34 2.85 14.01 5.48
CA LYS A 34 1.61 13.46 5.99
C LYS A 34 0.75 12.93 4.84
N ILE A 35 0.30 11.68 4.95
CA ILE A 35 -0.66 11.05 4.03
C ILE A 35 -1.86 10.54 4.83
N GLU A 36 -3.07 10.95 4.45
CA GLU A 36 -4.34 10.53 5.02
C GLU A 36 -4.99 9.46 4.14
N VAL A 37 -5.32 8.32 4.72
CA VAL A 37 -5.98 7.22 4.01
C VAL A 37 -7.15 6.73 4.85
N GLY A 38 -8.33 6.64 4.26
CA GLY A 38 -9.52 6.06 4.87
C GLY A 38 -10.07 4.90 4.08
N MET A 39 -10.58 3.88 4.76
CA MET A 39 -11.30 2.79 4.09
C MET A 39 -12.53 3.35 3.38
N ARG A 40 -12.83 2.82 2.18
CA ARG A 40 -13.95 3.19 1.31
C ARG A 40 -13.91 4.61 0.72
N MET A 41 -12.90 5.42 1.07
CA MET A 41 -12.67 6.71 0.43
C MET A 41 -12.49 6.51 -1.08
N THR A 42 -12.98 7.46 -1.88
CA THR A 42 -12.72 7.40 -3.32
C THR A 42 -11.25 7.70 -3.59
N VAL A 43 -10.71 7.15 -4.68
CA VAL A 43 -9.36 7.49 -5.13
C VAL A 43 -9.26 8.98 -5.49
N ASN A 44 -10.35 9.60 -5.95
CA ASN A 44 -10.40 11.05 -6.13
C ASN A 44 -10.18 11.80 -4.80
N ASP A 45 -10.91 11.44 -3.74
CA ASP A 45 -10.73 12.04 -2.41
C ASP A 45 -9.31 11.81 -1.88
N LEU A 46 -8.74 10.62 -2.14
CA LEU A 46 -7.36 10.29 -1.75
C LEU A 46 -6.36 11.23 -2.43
N ILE A 47 -6.53 11.48 -3.73
CA ILE A 47 -5.69 12.38 -4.51
C ILE A 47 -5.81 13.81 -3.99
N GLU A 48 -7.04 14.31 -3.83
CA GLU A 48 -7.31 15.69 -3.42
C GLU A 48 -6.81 15.99 -2.00
N ARG A 49 -7.18 15.15 -1.02
CA ARG A 49 -6.79 15.34 0.40
C ARG A 49 -5.29 15.35 0.58
N ASN A 50 -4.59 14.51 -0.17
CA ASN A 50 -3.16 14.36 -0.06
C ASN A 50 -2.35 15.20 -1.04
N ARG A 51 -3.00 15.92 -1.97
CA ARG A 51 -2.35 16.68 -3.06
C ARG A 51 -1.40 15.81 -3.87
N LEU A 52 -1.87 14.63 -4.27
CA LEU A 52 -1.10 13.69 -5.08
C LEU A 52 -1.14 14.13 -6.53
N ASP A 53 -0.03 13.93 -7.24
CA ASP A 53 0.02 14.20 -8.67
C ASP A 53 -0.51 12.99 -9.45
N MET A 54 -1.11 13.26 -10.60
CA MET A 54 -1.51 12.21 -11.56
C MET A 54 -0.57 12.22 -12.75
N GLY A 55 0.07 11.08 -13.03
CA GLY A 55 1.02 10.98 -14.14
C GLY A 55 1.93 9.77 -14.05
N PRO A 56 2.94 9.67 -14.94
CA PRO A 56 3.87 8.57 -14.95
C PRO A 56 4.55 8.40 -13.58
N ARG A 57 4.72 7.15 -13.14
CA ARG A 57 5.37 6.83 -11.86
C ARG A 57 6.76 7.48 -11.76
N VAL A 58 7.00 8.22 -10.68
CA VAL A 58 8.28 8.87 -10.36
C VAL A 58 8.93 8.18 -9.14
N PRO A 59 10.22 7.82 -9.18
CA PRO A 59 10.93 7.31 -8.00
C PRO A 59 10.87 8.29 -6.83
N GLN A 60 10.53 7.80 -5.63
CA GLN A 60 10.30 8.63 -4.43
C GLN A 60 9.25 9.75 -4.63
N GLY A 61 8.41 9.63 -5.66
CA GLY A 61 7.36 10.57 -5.99
C GLY A 61 6.05 10.23 -5.28
N TYR A 62 5.21 11.24 -5.12
CA TYR A 62 3.83 11.08 -4.63
C TYR A 62 2.86 11.17 -5.81
N VAL A 63 3.07 10.29 -6.79
CA VAL A 63 2.40 10.31 -8.09
C VAL A 63 1.64 9.00 -8.32
N ILE A 64 0.40 9.08 -8.78
CA ILE A 64 -0.42 7.93 -9.16
C ILE A 64 -0.53 7.87 -10.68
N ASP A 65 -0.09 6.76 -11.28
CA ASP A 65 -0.21 6.51 -12.71
C ASP A 65 -1.61 5.96 -13.05
N VAL A 66 -2.59 6.86 -13.03
CA VAL A 66 -4.02 6.55 -13.18
C VAL A 66 -4.39 5.93 -14.55
N ASP A 67 -3.49 6.04 -15.54
CA ASP A 67 -3.67 5.48 -16.88
C ASP A 67 -3.07 4.07 -17.01
N LYS A 68 -2.03 3.75 -16.22
CA LYS A 68 -1.47 2.39 -16.17
C LYS A 68 -2.06 1.50 -15.09
N LEU A 69 -2.56 2.08 -14.01
CA LEU A 69 -3.22 1.32 -12.97
C LEU A 69 -4.62 0.93 -13.44
N GLY A 70 -4.93 -0.35 -13.38
CA GLY A 70 -6.27 -0.87 -13.62
C GLY A 70 -7.20 -0.71 -12.41
N ASP A 71 -8.48 -0.93 -12.65
CA ASP A 71 -9.59 -0.91 -11.69
C ASP A 71 -9.47 -1.79 -10.43
N VAL A 72 -8.48 -2.69 -10.34
CA VAL A 72 -8.12 -3.46 -9.12
C VAL A 72 -6.64 -3.45 -8.79
N MET A 73 -5.84 -2.64 -9.47
CA MET A 73 -4.41 -2.57 -9.20
C MET A 73 -4.15 -1.67 -7.98
N PRO A 74 -3.22 -2.06 -7.08
CA PRO A 74 -2.83 -1.23 -5.96
C PRO A 74 -1.95 -0.05 -6.39
N MET A 75 -2.01 1.03 -5.62
CA MET A 75 -1.14 2.19 -5.71
C MET A 75 0.06 2.00 -4.77
N TYR A 76 1.25 2.39 -5.22
CA TYR A 76 2.49 2.21 -4.46
C TYR A 76 3.23 3.53 -4.26
N PHE A 77 3.52 3.83 -3.00
CA PHE A 77 4.47 4.86 -2.59
C PHE A 77 5.65 4.15 -1.95
N ASP A 78 6.71 3.94 -2.75
CA ASP A 78 7.91 3.21 -2.34
C ASP A 78 9.06 4.20 -2.18
N ASP A 79 9.82 4.03 -1.09
CA ASP A 79 10.99 4.86 -0.77
C ASP A 79 10.63 6.33 -0.53
N ASN A 80 9.42 6.59 -0.06
CA ASN A 80 9.01 7.91 0.41
C ASN A 80 9.36 8.07 1.89
N TRP A 81 9.04 9.22 2.47
CA TRP A 81 9.06 9.41 3.92
C TRP A 81 7.70 9.92 4.36
N ILE A 82 6.89 9.02 4.91
CA ILE A 82 5.45 9.22 5.10
C ILE A 82 5.07 9.09 6.56
N THR A 83 4.35 10.06 7.09
CA THR A 83 3.53 9.87 8.31
C THR A 83 2.13 9.49 7.87
N LEU A 84 1.72 8.25 8.14
CA LEU A 84 0.39 7.76 7.76
C LEU A 84 -0.63 8.12 8.84
N HIS A 85 -1.68 8.81 8.43
CA HIS A 85 -2.87 9.09 9.23
C HIS A 85 -4.00 8.21 8.70
N LEU A 86 -4.31 7.13 9.42
CA LEU A 86 -5.43 6.28 9.06
C LEU A 86 -6.73 6.89 9.56
N LEU A 87 -7.71 7.00 8.67
CA LEU A 87 -9.09 7.38 8.96
C LEU A 87 -9.97 6.11 8.98
N ASP A 88 -10.65 5.86 10.07
CA ASP A 88 -11.55 4.71 10.20
C ASP A 88 -12.83 5.09 10.96
N GLY A 89 -13.89 5.37 10.20
CA GLY A 89 -15.08 6.04 10.73
C GLY A 89 -14.71 7.40 11.33
N ASP A 90 -15.13 7.63 12.57
CA ASP A 90 -14.79 8.85 13.32
C ASP A 90 -13.40 8.79 13.98
N GLN A 91 -12.67 7.69 13.81
CA GLN A 91 -11.39 7.47 14.43
C GLN A 91 -10.25 7.86 13.51
N ILE A 92 -9.24 8.47 14.09
CA ILE A 92 -8.00 8.79 13.41
C ILE A 92 -6.86 8.28 14.27
N PHE A 93 -5.91 7.55 13.70
CA PHE A 93 -4.67 7.27 14.41
C PHE A 93 -3.45 7.38 13.48
N ASP A 94 -2.37 7.85 14.09
CA ASP A 94 -1.14 8.16 13.40
C ASP A 94 -0.16 7.01 13.60
N LEU A 95 0.42 6.56 12.50
CA LEU A 95 1.54 5.63 12.52
C LEU A 95 2.85 6.42 12.42
N PRO A 96 3.94 5.93 13.05
CA PRO A 96 5.22 6.58 12.96
C PRO A 96 5.70 6.62 11.51
N PRO A 97 6.59 7.57 11.18
CA PRO A 97 7.05 7.74 9.82
C PRO A 97 7.63 6.45 9.21
N GLY A 98 7.27 6.16 7.97
CA GLY A 98 7.60 4.94 7.26
C GLY A 98 7.97 5.19 5.80
N ARG A 99 8.49 4.15 5.14
CA ARG A 99 9.04 4.25 3.78
C ARG A 99 8.17 3.68 2.68
N THR A 100 7.24 2.79 3.05
CA THR A 100 6.39 2.13 2.07
C THR A 100 4.94 2.21 2.50
N LEU A 101 4.11 2.64 1.55
CA LEU A 101 2.67 2.61 1.62
C LEU A 101 2.13 1.99 0.33
N GLN A 102 1.44 0.86 0.48
CA GLN A 102 0.62 0.27 -0.57
C GLN A 102 -0.84 0.57 -0.24
N ILE A 103 -1.61 1.02 -1.22
CA ILE A 103 -3.04 1.23 -1.08
C ILE A 103 -3.76 0.35 -2.09
N SER A 104 -4.53 -0.61 -1.60
CA SER A 104 -5.38 -1.47 -2.40
C SER A 104 -6.70 -0.76 -2.69
N GLN A 105 -7.14 -0.83 -3.95
CA GLN A 105 -8.41 -0.25 -4.37
C GLN A 105 -9.19 -1.23 -5.24
N ASN A 106 -10.51 -1.09 -5.21
CA ASN A 106 -11.43 -1.77 -6.09
C ASN A 106 -12.46 -0.75 -6.58
N ALA A 107 -12.67 -0.68 -7.90
CA ALA A 107 -13.62 0.25 -8.51
C ALA A 107 -13.40 1.72 -8.09
N GLY A 108 -12.14 2.13 -7.93
CA GLY A 108 -11.76 3.47 -7.49
C GLY A 108 -12.08 3.79 -6.03
N ARG A 109 -12.30 2.78 -5.19
CA ARG A 109 -12.44 2.95 -3.73
C ARG A 109 -11.36 2.19 -2.99
N VAL A 110 -10.80 2.82 -1.96
CA VAL A 110 -9.80 2.18 -1.09
C VAL A 110 -10.47 1.04 -0.32
N ILE A 111 -9.92 -0.17 -0.43
CA ILE A 111 -10.39 -1.35 0.29
C ILE A 111 -9.36 -1.89 1.28
N GLY A 112 -8.14 -1.37 1.21
CA GLY A 112 -7.11 -1.72 2.17
C GLY A 112 -5.83 -0.94 1.96
N LEU A 113 -4.93 -1.07 2.92
CA LEU A 113 -3.58 -0.56 2.84
C LEU A 113 -2.61 -1.51 3.53
N SER A 114 -1.34 -1.37 3.18
CA SER A 114 -0.22 -1.97 3.86
C SER A 114 0.83 -0.90 4.09
N PHE A 115 1.23 -0.70 5.34
CA PHE A 115 2.18 0.34 5.71
C PHE A 115 3.35 -0.23 6.50
N ARG A 116 4.55 0.22 6.13
CA ARG A 116 5.79 -0.17 6.80
C ARG A 116 6.40 1.01 7.54
N PRO A 117 6.17 1.11 8.86
CA PRO A 117 6.78 2.14 9.67
C PRO A 117 8.31 1.97 9.78
N PHE A 118 8.96 3.07 10.16
CA PHE A 118 10.39 3.23 10.40
C PHE A 118 11.27 3.33 9.15
N ALA A 119 12.36 4.09 9.28
CA ALA A 119 13.37 4.23 8.23
C ALA A 119 14.26 2.99 8.10
N GLN A 120 14.45 2.26 9.20
CA GLN A 120 15.37 1.12 9.32
C GLN A 120 14.73 0.02 10.16
N PRO A 121 15.10 -1.26 9.93
CA PRO A 121 14.76 -2.38 10.81
C PRO A 121 15.18 -2.10 12.25
N ARG A 122 14.44 -2.61 13.24
CA ARG A 122 14.79 -2.42 14.67
C ARG A 122 14.90 -3.74 15.42
N PRO A 123 15.58 -3.75 16.58
CA PRO A 123 15.58 -4.92 17.47
C PRO A 123 14.18 -5.37 17.87
N LEU A 124 14.03 -6.65 18.21
CA LEU A 124 12.73 -7.21 18.62
C LEU A 124 12.13 -6.48 19.82
N SER A 125 12.95 -6.12 20.81
CA SER A 125 12.52 -5.38 22.01
C SER A 125 11.83 -4.06 21.67
N ASP A 126 12.37 -3.33 20.70
CA ASP A 126 11.83 -2.04 20.28
C ASP A 126 10.51 -2.22 19.54
N MET A 127 10.42 -3.27 18.72
CA MET A 127 9.18 -3.65 18.04
C MET A 127 8.09 -4.04 19.04
N GLN A 128 8.43 -4.83 20.05
CA GLN A 128 7.50 -5.26 21.09
C GLN A 128 6.94 -4.07 21.87
N ALA A 129 7.80 -3.13 22.28
CA ALA A 129 7.38 -1.93 22.98
C ALA A 129 6.41 -1.10 22.11
N TYR A 130 6.80 -0.81 20.87
CA TYR A 130 5.97 -0.05 19.94
C TYR A 130 4.61 -0.72 19.66
N VAL A 131 4.61 -2.02 19.37
CA VAL A 131 3.39 -2.78 19.09
C VAL A 131 2.47 -2.81 20.31
N THR A 132 3.02 -2.95 21.51
CA THR A 132 2.25 -2.94 22.76
C THR A 132 1.53 -1.60 22.92
N ASP A 133 2.25 -0.49 22.71
CA ASP A 133 1.69 0.86 22.80
C ASP A 133 0.64 1.12 21.70
N LEU A 134 0.89 0.65 20.47
CA LEU A 134 -0.05 0.75 19.36
C LEU A 134 -1.35 -0.01 19.66
N ILE A 135 -1.26 -1.27 20.08
CA ILE A 135 -2.43 -2.08 20.45
C ILE A 135 -3.20 -1.42 21.58
N ALA A 136 -2.53 -0.95 22.63
CA ALA A 136 -3.20 -0.26 23.74
C ALA A 136 -3.87 1.06 23.28
N SER A 137 -3.29 1.76 22.30
CA SER A 137 -3.91 2.94 21.67
C SER A 137 -5.16 2.58 20.86
N LEU A 138 -5.10 1.52 20.07
CA LEU A 138 -6.23 1.00 19.28
C LEU A 138 -7.37 0.52 20.20
N GLU A 139 -7.05 -0.23 21.26
CA GLU A 139 -8.01 -0.69 22.26
C GLU A 139 -8.71 0.49 22.95
N ARG A 140 -7.99 1.56 23.30
CA ARG A 140 -8.59 2.80 23.85
C ARG A 140 -9.52 3.50 22.85
N LYS A 141 -9.30 3.32 21.55
CA LYS A 141 -10.20 3.78 20.50
C LYS A 141 -11.32 2.78 20.21
N GLY A 142 -11.41 1.66 20.94
CA GLY A 142 -12.51 0.71 20.81
C GLY A 142 -12.28 -0.38 19.76
N TRP A 143 -11.06 -0.51 19.23
CA TRP A 143 -10.69 -1.70 18.45
C TRP A 143 -10.69 -2.93 19.36
N GLN A 144 -11.20 -4.05 18.84
CA GLN A 144 -11.31 -5.30 19.56
C GLN A 144 -10.41 -6.35 18.94
N ARG A 145 -9.67 -7.10 19.76
CA ARG A 145 -8.86 -8.22 19.26
C ARG A 145 -9.78 -9.31 18.70
N THR A 146 -9.44 -9.80 17.51
CA THR A 146 -10.15 -10.90 16.84
C THR A 146 -9.39 -12.22 16.90
N SER A 147 -8.13 -12.19 17.35
CA SER A 147 -7.29 -13.37 17.53
C SER A 147 -6.57 -13.34 18.88
N SER A 148 -6.23 -14.52 19.39
CA SER A 148 -5.40 -14.72 20.58
C SER A 148 -3.90 -14.76 20.27
N SER A 149 -3.48 -14.44 19.04
CA SER A 149 -2.08 -14.39 18.67
C SER A 149 -1.32 -13.37 19.53
N LYS A 150 -0.19 -13.82 20.08
CA LYS A 150 0.66 -13.01 20.95
C LYS A 150 1.65 -12.22 20.11
N ILE A 151 2.11 -11.09 20.65
CA ILE A 151 3.25 -10.36 20.10
C ILE A 151 4.47 -11.29 20.20
N PRO A 152 5.25 -11.48 19.12
CA PRO A 152 6.45 -12.30 19.14
C PRO A 152 7.41 -11.89 20.25
N ALA A 153 7.88 -12.87 21.03
CA ALA A 153 8.80 -12.69 22.14
C ALA A 153 10.20 -13.23 21.86
N GLY A 154 10.31 -14.22 20.97
CA GLY A 154 11.59 -14.76 20.59
C GLY A 154 11.60 -15.31 19.16
N PRO A 155 12.78 -15.74 18.67
CA PRO A 155 12.92 -16.30 17.33
C PRO A 155 12.09 -17.57 17.06
N GLU A 156 11.59 -18.23 18.10
CA GLU A 156 10.68 -19.38 18.06
C GLU A 156 9.25 -19.03 17.65
N ASP A 157 8.85 -17.75 17.76
CA ASP A 157 7.50 -17.28 17.38
C ASP A 157 7.38 -16.96 15.88
N PHE A 158 8.43 -17.23 15.11
CA PHE A 158 8.51 -16.97 13.67
C PHE A 158 8.44 -18.29 12.88
N ASP A 159 7.73 -18.25 11.75
CA ASP A 159 7.61 -19.38 10.83
C ASP A 159 8.92 -19.68 10.08
N VAL A 160 8.88 -20.68 9.20
CA VAL A 160 10.04 -21.10 8.38
C VAL A 160 10.52 -19.97 7.44
N GLY A 161 9.64 -19.02 7.10
CA GLY A 161 9.96 -17.81 6.35
C GLY A 161 10.42 -16.64 7.21
N ALA A 162 10.67 -16.87 8.51
CA ALA A 162 10.98 -15.86 9.52
C ALA A 162 9.94 -14.75 9.63
N LYS A 163 8.66 -15.08 9.44
CA LYS A 163 7.52 -14.18 9.59
C LYS A 163 6.68 -14.58 10.80
N SER A 164 6.06 -13.61 11.43
CA SER A 164 5.05 -13.84 12.45
C SER A 164 3.90 -12.86 12.26
N VAL A 165 2.69 -13.40 12.12
CA VAL A 165 1.46 -12.64 11.94
C VAL A 165 0.70 -12.62 13.25
N PHE A 166 0.39 -11.43 13.75
CA PHE A 166 -0.23 -11.23 15.06
C PHE A 166 -1.08 -9.95 15.11
N GLY A 167 -1.66 -9.66 16.28
CA GLY A 167 -2.31 -8.38 16.50
C GLY A 167 -3.55 -8.16 15.64
N ALA A 168 -4.26 -9.23 15.29
CA ALA A 168 -5.50 -9.14 14.52
C ALA A 168 -6.58 -8.43 15.35
N MET A 169 -7.11 -7.34 14.81
CA MET A 169 -8.09 -6.49 15.46
C MET A 169 -9.19 -6.07 14.49
N ARG A 170 -10.38 -5.76 15.01
CA ARG A 170 -11.50 -5.20 14.26
C ARG A 170 -11.95 -3.90 14.92
N SER A 171 -12.21 -2.89 14.10
CA SER A 171 -12.66 -1.59 14.53
C SER A 171 -14.19 -1.52 14.68
N PRO A 172 -14.72 -0.48 15.35
CA PRO A 172 -16.17 -0.27 15.45
C PRO A 172 -16.88 -0.06 14.10
N SER A 173 -16.20 0.51 13.10
CA SER A 173 -16.69 0.67 11.73
C SER A 173 -16.63 -0.62 10.90
N GLY A 174 -15.96 -1.67 11.42
CA GLY A 174 -15.84 -2.98 10.80
C GLY A 174 -14.54 -3.23 10.03
N SER A 175 -13.62 -2.26 9.99
CA SER A 175 -12.30 -2.44 9.37
C SER A 175 -11.46 -3.45 10.17
N GLU A 176 -10.61 -4.19 9.50
CA GLU A 176 -9.75 -5.21 10.09
C GLU A 176 -8.29 -4.81 9.98
N LEU A 177 -7.54 -4.93 11.07
CA LEU A 177 -6.10 -4.68 11.12
C LEU A 177 -5.37 -5.97 11.44
N THR A 178 -4.24 -6.20 10.79
CA THR A 178 -3.30 -7.28 11.11
C THR A 178 -1.88 -6.73 11.09
N MET A 179 -1.01 -7.25 11.97
CA MET A 179 0.39 -6.87 12.02
C MET A 179 1.26 -8.06 11.67
N THR A 180 2.35 -7.80 10.94
CA THR A 180 3.34 -8.82 10.61
C THR A 180 4.73 -8.32 11.01
N LEU A 181 5.47 -9.15 11.76
CA LEU A 181 6.90 -8.96 11.96
C LEU A 181 7.69 -9.95 11.11
N ARG A 182 8.77 -9.49 10.50
CA ARG A 182 9.67 -10.32 9.70
C ARG A 182 11.12 -10.03 10.03
N ASP A 183 11.96 -11.06 10.15
CA ASP A 183 13.42 -10.89 10.23
C ASP A 183 13.95 -10.28 8.93
N TYR A 184 14.61 -9.12 9.05
CA TYR A 184 15.14 -8.38 7.91
C TYR A 184 16.20 -9.17 7.11
N GLY A 185 17.05 -9.94 7.79
CA GLY A 185 18.13 -10.72 7.16
C GLY A 185 17.65 -11.93 6.36
N LEU A 186 16.38 -12.31 6.55
CA LEU A 186 15.73 -13.45 5.90
C LEU A 186 14.61 -13.02 4.94
N ALA A 187 14.38 -11.71 4.77
CA ALA A 187 13.43 -11.19 3.80
C ALA A 187 13.93 -11.44 2.36
N PRO A 188 13.06 -11.88 1.41
CA PRO A 188 13.43 -12.03 0.02
C PRO A 188 13.95 -10.73 -0.60
N LYS A 189 15.01 -10.80 -1.41
CA LYS A 189 15.67 -9.62 -2.02
C LYS A 189 14.78 -8.78 -2.94
N HIS A 190 13.78 -9.40 -3.57
CA HIS A 190 12.88 -8.78 -4.56
C HIS A 190 11.61 -8.19 -3.93
N GLU A 191 11.40 -8.53 -2.67
CA GLU A 191 10.40 -7.93 -1.83
C GLU A 191 10.89 -6.45 -1.66
N SER A 192 10.03 -5.45 -1.80
CA SER A 192 10.36 -4.00 -1.92
C SER A 192 10.93 -3.34 -0.63
N PHE A 193 11.77 -4.05 0.11
CA PHE A 193 12.28 -3.72 1.45
C PHE A 193 13.70 -3.13 1.43
N ILE A 194 14.38 -3.10 0.28
CA ILE A 194 15.81 -2.75 0.18
C ILE A 194 16.00 -1.79 -1.01
N ILE A 195 16.06 -0.50 -0.72
CA ILE A 195 16.22 0.56 -1.74
C ILE A 195 17.67 0.75 -2.18
N VAL A 196 18.62 0.34 -1.34
CA VAL A 196 20.04 0.27 -1.66
C VAL A 196 20.53 -1.05 -1.10
N PRO A 197 21.14 -1.94 -1.91
CA PRO A 197 21.82 -3.09 -1.34
C PRO A 197 22.82 -2.53 -0.34
N ASP A 198 22.67 -2.83 0.94
CA ASP A 198 23.81 -2.74 1.83
C ASP A 198 24.88 -3.62 1.15
N PRO A 199 25.99 -3.04 0.65
CA PRO A 199 26.97 -3.78 -0.13
C PRO A 199 27.69 -4.82 0.75
N THR A 200 27.48 -4.75 2.07
CA THR A 200 27.94 -5.72 3.06
C THR A 200 26.85 -6.68 3.53
N HIS A 201 25.61 -6.52 3.03
CA HIS A 201 24.49 -7.40 3.36
C HIS A 201 24.78 -8.80 2.86
N LYS A 202 25.09 -9.68 3.81
CA LYS A 202 25.19 -11.12 3.57
C LYS A 202 23.78 -11.69 3.72
N PRO A 203 23.13 -12.18 2.65
CA PRO A 203 21.88 -12.91 2.80
C PRO A 203 22.14 -14.26 3.47
N ALA A 204 21.15 -14.73 4.25
CA ALA A 204 21.07 -16.05 4.91
C ALA A 204 21.57 -16.18 6.36
N GLN A 205 21.54 -15.10 7.15
CA GLN A 205 21.68 -15.20 8.61
C GLN A 205 20.64 -14.33 9.32
N ARG A 206 20.11 -14.80 10.46
CA ARG A 206 19.18 -14.03 11.31
C ARG A 206 19.83 -12.69 11.63
N SER A 207 19.19 -11.59 11.22
CA SER A 207 19.74 -10.25 11.43
C SER A 207 19.53 -9.73 12.85
N GLN A 208 18.64 -10.38 13.62
CA GLN A 208 18.12 -9.89 14.91
C GLN A 208 17.46 -8.51 14.84
N THR A 209 17.13 -8.07 13.62
CA THR A 209 16.38 -6.85 13.36
C THR A 209 15.15 -7.18 12.55
N TYR A 210 14.06 -6.47 12.81
CA TYR A 210 12.75 -6.84 12.34
C TYR A 210 12.08 -5.68 11.63
N LEU A 211 11.33 -6.03 10.60
CA LEU A 211 10.44 -5.16 9.85
C LEU A 211 9.02 -5.38 10.36
N LEU A 212 8.34 -4.29 10.71
CA LEU A 212 6.91 -4.30 11.00
C LEU A 212 6.14 -3.89 9.74
N GLU A 213 5.09 -4.64 9.44
CA GLU A 213 4.09 -4.32 8.44
C GLU A 213 2.72 -4.27 9.14
N ILE A 214 1.96 -3.23 8.84
CA ILE A 214 0.61 -3.01 9.37
C ILE A 214 -0.33 -3.01 8.18
N ASP A 215 -1.18 -4.03 8.12
CA ASP A 215 -2.20 -4.18 7.10
C ASP A 215 -3.56 -3.76 7.68
N VAL A 216 -4.31 -2.98 6.92
CA VAL A 216 -5.69 -2.63 7.24
C VAL A 216 -6.57 -2.91 6.03
N GLY A 217 -7.68 -3.62 6.23
CA GLY A 217 -8.70 -3.87 5.22
C GLY A 217 -10.07 -3.37 5.66
N ASP A 218 -10.97 -3.16 4.72
CA ASP A 218 -12.33 -2.67 4.98
C ASP A 218 -13.28 -3.72 5.60
N GLY A 219 -12.79 -4.94 5.83
CA GLY A 219 -13.54 -6.06 6.41
C GLY A 219 -14.72 -6.55 5.56
N ARG A 220 -14.86 -6.04 4.32
CA ARG A 220 -15.96 -6.35 3.41
C ARG A 220 -15.45 -7.09 2.17
N THR A 221 -16.20 -8.09 1.77
CA THR A 221 -15.98 -8.83 0.50
C THR A 221 -16.93 -8.33 -0.60
N GLU A 222 -17.39 -7.06 -0.53
CA GLU A 222 -18.31 -6.53 -1.53
C GLU A 222 -17.72 -6.66 -2.94
N GLY A 223 -18.52 -7.25 -3.82
CA GLY A 223 -18.03 -8.05 -4.93
C GLY A 223 -17.42 -7.22 -6.05
N TYR A 224 -16.16 -7.53 -6.39
CA TYR A 224 -15.54 -7.22 -7.67
C TYR A 224 -16.50 -7.36 -8.88
N ALA A 225 -17.40 -8.35 -8.85
CA ALA A 225 -18.38 -8.61 -9.90
C ALA A 225 -19.51 -7.59 -10.03
N GLU A 226 -19.85 -6.84 -8.98
CA GLU A 226 -21.04 -5.99 -8.94
C GLU A 226 -20.85 -4.64 -9.62
N LEU A 227 -19.61 -4.12 -9.64
CA LEU A 227 -19.29 -2.82 -10.24
C LEU A 227 -18.28 -2.93 -11.38
N VAL A 228 -17.20 -3.71 -11.21
CA VAL A 228 -16.10 -3.72 -12.19
C VAL A 228 -16.52 -4.36 -13.50
N TYR A 229 -17.06 -5.59 -13.47
CA TYR A 229 -17.47 -6.26 -14.71
C TYR A 229 -18.55 -5.50 -15.48
N PRO A 230 -19.63 -5.01 -14.85
CA PRO A 230 -20.64 -4.23 -15.55
C PRO A 230 -20.06 -2.99 -16.21
N ARG A 231 -19.15 -2.27 -15.53
CA ARG A 231 -18.53 -1.08 -16.11
C ARG A 231 -17.63 -1.40 -17.29
N ARG A 232 -16.83 -2.47 -17.19
CA ARG A 232 -16.02 -2.96 -18.31
C ARG A 232 -16.89 -3.33 -19.51
N ILE A 233 -17.99 -4.05 -19.29
CA ILE A 233 -18.98 -4.37 -20.35
C ILE A 233 -19.56 -3.09 -20.95
N PHE A 234 -19.93 -2.12 -20.12
CA PHE A 234 -20.51 -0.85 -20.58
C PHE A 234 -19.54 -0.04 -21.45
N GLU A 235 -18.28 0.08 -21.04
CA GLU A 235 -17.29 0.92 -21.72
C GLU A 235 -16.59 0.21 -22.90
N THR A 236 -16.40 -1.12 -22.84
CA THR A 236 -15.59 -1.86 -23.83
C THR A 236 -16.34 -2.98 -24.52
N GLY A 237 -17.49 -3.41 -24.00
CA GLY A 237 -18.20 -4.61 -24.45
C GLY A 237 -17.60 -5.92 -23.92
N ASP A 238 -16.49 -5.89 -23.18
CA ASP A 238 -15.81 -7.08 -22.67
C ASP A 238 -15.49 -6.93 -21.16
N LYS A 239 -16.04 -7.84 -20.35
CA LYS A 239 -15.81 -7.89 -18.89
C LYS A 239 -14.34 -8.16 -18.52
N ASN A 240 -13.54 -8.71 -19.44
CA ASN A 240 -12.15 -9.07 -19.20
C ASN A 240 -11.19 -7.92 -19.54
N HIS A 241 -11.64 -6.89 -20.26
CA HIS A 241 -10.83 -5.74 -20.58
C HIS A 241 -10.80 -4.76 -19.40
N ALA A 242 -9.69 -4.74 -18.66
CA ALA A 242 -9.53 -3.86 -17.51
C ALA A 242 -9.65 -2.38 -17.91
N LEU A 243 -10.34 -1.60 -17.08
CA LEU A 243 -10.42 -0.15 -17.27
C LEU A 243 -9.29 0.55 -16.51
N PRO A 244 -8.72 1.64 -17.06
CA PRO A 244 -7.77 2.45 -16.31
C PRO A 244 -8.47 3.10 -15.12
N LEU A 245 -7.72 3.29 -14.03
CA LEU A 245 -8.18 3.88 -12.78
C LEU A 245 -8.78 5.28 -13.01
N ARG A 246 -8.28 6.03 -14.00
CA ARG A 246 -8.83 7.31 -14.44
C ARG A 246 -10.35 7.29 -14.61
N ARG A 247 -10.92 6.21 -15.17
CA ARG A 247 -12.38 6.10 -15.36
C ARG A 247 -13.13 6.18 -14.04
N TRP A 248 -12.60 5.55 -13.00
CA TRP A 248 -13.22 5.54 -11.68
C TRP A 248 -13.04 6.87 -10.93
N ILE A 249 -12.01 7.64 -11.28
CA ILE A 249 -11.81 9.01 -10.78
C ILE A 249 -12.81 9.97 -11.46
N GLU A 250 -13.00 9.85 -12.77
CA GLU A 250 -13.91 10.69 -13.56
C GLU A 250 -15.39 10.49 -13.18
N ALA A 251 -15.77 9.28 -12.77
CA ALA A 251 -17.12 8.94 -12.35
C ALA A 251 -17.11 7.96 -11.15
N PRO A 252 -16.90 8.47 -9.92
CA PRO A 252 -16.74 7.64 -8.72
C PRO A 252 -18.06 7.03 -8.19
N ASP A 253 -19.19 7.63 -8.57
CA ASP A 253 -20.53 7.15 -8.20
C ASP A 253 -21.25 6.44 -9.36
N TRP A 254 -20.47 5.94 -10.33
CA TRP A 254 -20.99 5.14 -11.43
C TRP A 254 -21.65 3.87 -10.90
N THR A 255 -22.83 3.53 -11.44
CA THR A 255 -23.51 2.26 -11.18
C THR A 255 -24.11 1.70 -12.48
N PRO A 256 -24.31 0.38 -12.57
CA PRO A 256 -24.95 -0.25 -13.73
C PRO A 256 -26.34 0.33 -14.03
N GLU A 257 -27.14 0.61 -12.99
CA GLU A 257 -28.48 1.16 -13.12
C GLU A 257 -28.47 2.57 -13.70
N LYS A 258 -27.57 3.44 -13.23
CA LYS A 258 -27.39 4.79 -13.78
C LYS A 258 -26.95 4.76 -15.23
N ALA A 259 -26.24 3.71 -15.64
CA ALA A 259 -25.83 3.46 -17.02
C ALA A 259 -26.93 2.81 -17.89
N GLY A 260 -28.12 2.56 -17.32
CA GLY A 260 -29.25 1.92 -18.02
C GLY A 260 -29.05 0.43 -18.27
N MET A 261 -28.14 -0.22 -17.55
CA MET A 261 -27.98 -1.68 -17.59
C MET A 261 -29.14 -2.35 -16.87
N VAL A 262 -29.44 -3.58 -17.28
CA VAL A 262 -30.49 -4.41 -16.66
C VAL A 262 -29.85 -5.64 -16.01
N PRO A 263 -30.42 -6.15 -14.91
CA PRO A 263 -29.96 -7.40 -14.32
C PRO A 263 -30.05 -8.56 -15.31
N THR A 264 -29.02 -9.39 -15.33
CA THR A 264 -29.01 -10.66 -16.07
C THR A 264 -30.03 -11.62 -15.44
N THR A 265 -30.77 -12.40 -16.22
CA THR A 265 -31.79 -13.31 -15.67
C THR A 265 -31.15 -14.47 -14.91
N ALA A 266 -31.92 -15.21 -14.10
CA ALA A 266 -31.38 -16.34 -13.34
C ALA A 266 -30.84 -17.45 -14.27
N GLU A 267 -31.51 -17.70 -15.39
CA GLU A 267 -31.11 -18.70 -16.39
C GLU A 267 -29.81 -18.31 -17.08
N GLU A 268 -29.62 -17.02 -17.35
CA GLU A 268 -28.38 -16.50 -17.95
C GLU A 268 -27.23 -16.50 -16.95
N ARG A 269 -27.48 -16.16 -15.68
CA ARG A 269 -26.50 -16.19 -14.57
C ARG A 269 -25.97 -17.60 -14.28
N ALA A 270 -26.69 -18.65 -14.64
CA ALA A 270 -26.21 -20.03 -14.52
C ALA A 270 -25.01 -20.34 -15.43
N LYS A 271 -24.68 -19.47 -16.38
CA LYS A 271 -23.49 -19.62 -17.23
C LYS A 271 -22.23 -19.18 -16.47
N PRO A 272 -21.11 -19.93 -16.56
CA PRO A 272 -19.87 -19.64 -15.83
C PRO A 272 -19.31 -18.22 -16.04
N ASP A 273 -19.63 -17.61 -17.18
CA ASP A 273 -19.11 -16.32 -17.59
C ASP A 273 -20.11 -15.17 -17.52
N ALA A 274 -21.31 -15.39 -16.97
CA ALA A 274 -22.29 -14.35 -16.86
C ALA A 274 -21.85 -13.26 -15.86
N SER A 275 -22.06 -11.99 -16.24
CA SER A 275 -22.07 -10.88 -15.31
C SER A 275 -23.49 -10.72 -14.76
N ASP A 276 -23.62 -10.19 -13.55
CA ASP A 276 -24.93 -9.88 -12.94
C ASP A 276 -25.70 -8.81 -13.73
N TRP A 277 -25.02 -8.07 -14.61
CA TRP A 277 -25.58 -6.99 -15.41
C TRP A 277 -25.29 -7.16 -16.90
N LYS A 278 -26.22 -6.71 -17.73
CA LYS A 278 -26.07 -6.66 -19.19
C LYS A 278 -26.64 -5.38 -19.78
N MET A 279 -26.18 -5.03 -20.97
CA MET A 279 -26.81 -3.96 -21.75
C MET A 279 -28.21 -4.39 -22.21
N PRO A 280 -29.21 -3.50 -22.20
CA PRO A 280 -30.52 -3.80 -22.77
C PRO A 280 -30.38 -4.07 -24.28
N PRO A 281 -31.28 -4.90 -24.86
CA PRO A 281 -31.32 -5.13 -26.30
C PRO A 281 -31.44 -3.80 -27.07
N ILE A 282 -30.81 -3.73 -28.24
CA ILE A 282 -30.79 -2.52 -29.09
C ILE A 282 -32.21 -2.01 -29.41
N SER A 283 -33.23 -2.87 -29.40
CA SER A 283 -34.63 -2.50 -29.61
C SER A 283 -35.30 -1.74 -28.45
N GLN A 284 -34.58 -1.46 -27.36
CA GLN A 284 -35.07 -0.76 -26.17
C GLN A 284 -34.26 0.52 -25.84
N ARG A 285 -33.41 1.00 -26.77
CA ARG A 285 -32.70 2.29 -26.68
C ARG A 285 -33.36 3.33 -27.58
#